data_AF-A0A537XB91-F1
#
_entry.id   AF-A0A537XB91-F1
#
_cell.length_a   1.000
_cell.length_b   1.000
_cell.length_c   1.000
_cell.angle_alpha   90.00
_cell.angle_beta   90.00
_cell.angle_gamma   90.00
#
_symmetry.space_group_name_H-M   'P 1'
#
loop_
_entity.id
_entity.type
_entity.pdbx_description
1 polymer ?
#
loop_
_entity_poly.entity_id
_entity_poly.type
_entity_poly.pdbx_seq_one_letter_code
_entity_poly.pdbx_strand_id
1 'polypeptide(L)'
;FPDFRTITRLATLPDPFSGSAEIARLALGLLEKVDTAGGVRLLGVTVSNLTDAAAHQESLFLDDALPAAEASTVQSAVDAVRARFGSDAVGPAALIGPGDRLRLRRQGTQYGPNEEPPSD
;
A
#
# COMPACT_ATOMS: atom_id res chain seq x y z
N PHE A 1 8.76 -17.45 5.97
CA PHE A 1 8.17 -18.81 6.02
C PHE A 1 8.29 -19.39 7.42
N PRO A 2 7.55 -20.47 7.75
CA PRO A 2 7.56 -21.08 9.10
C PRO A 2 8.96 -21.53 9.53
N ASP A 3 9.81 -21.85 8.56
CA ASP A 3 11.23 -22.21 8.71
C ASP A 3 12.18 -21.00 8.89
N PHE A 4 11.62 -19.84 9.21
CA PHE A 4 12.34 -18.59 9.41
C PHE A 4 13.11 -18.04 8.20
N ARG A 5 12.91 -18.59 6.99
CA ARG A 5 13.44 -17.98 5.76
C ARG A 5 12.62 -16.77 5.33
N THR A 6 13.29 -15.78 4.77
CA THR A 6 12.70 -14.58 4.16
C THR A 6 13.14 -14.51 2.70
N ILE A 7 12.21 -14.25 1.79
CA ILE A 7 12.49 -14.00 0.38
C ILE A 7 11.94 -12.63 0.00
N THR A 8 12.59 -11.99 -0.97
CA THR A 8 12.14 -10.73 -1.54
C THR A 8 11.91 -10.89 -3.04
N ARG A 9 10.88 -10.23 -3.55
CA ARG A 9 10.59 -10.07 -4.98
C ARG A 9 10.35 -8.59 -5.22
N LEU A 10 10.82 -8.08 -6.35
CA LEU A 10 10.69 -6.69 -6.75
C LEU A 10 10.29 -6.62 -8.22
N ALA A 11 9.62 -5.52 -8.57
CA ALA A 11 9.37 -5.12 -9.95
C ALA A 11 9.59 -3.62 -10.07
N THR A 12 10.19 -3.20 -11.17
CA THR A 12 10.37 -1.79 -11.52
C THR A 12 9.46 -1.49 -12.70
N LEU A 13 8.63 -0.47 -12.56
CA LEU A 13 7.78 0.03 -13.64
C LEU A 13 8.50 1.14 -14.40
N PRO A 14 8.22 1.28 -15.72
CA PRO A 14 8.81 2.36 -16.52
C PRO A 14 8.28 3.73 -16.09
N ASP A 15 7.01 3.77 -15.68
CA ASP A 15 6.33 4.99 -15.29
C ASP A 15 6.19 5.09 -13.76
N PRO A 16 6.30 6.29 -13.19
CA PRO A 16 6.04 6.54 -11.78
C PRO A 16 4.56 6.33 -11.44
N PHE A 17 4.27 5.92 -10.21
CA PHE A 17 2.91 5.66 -9.74
C PHE A 17 2.73 6.00 -8.26
N SER A 18 1.51 6.33 -7.87
CA SER A 18 1.16 6.73 -6.49
C SER A 18 -0.13 6.05 -5.96
N GLY A 19 -0.81 5.27 -6.78
CA GLY A 19 -2.10 4.66 -6.43
C GLY A 19 -1.99 3.50 -5.44
N SER A 20 -2.74 3.55 -4.33
CA SER A 20 -2.78 2.47 -3.35
C SER A 20 -3.24 1.13 -3.94
N ALA A 21 -4.25 1.17 -4.82
CA ALA A 21 -4.77 0.01 -5.53
C ALA A 21 -3.73 -0.60 -6.48
N GLU A 22 -2.91 0.25 -7.10
CA GLU A 22 -1.83 -0.19 -8.00
C GLU A 22 -0.71 -0.88 -7.22
N ILE A 23 -0.27 -0.30 -6.10
CA ILE A 23 0.66 -0.95 -5.16
C ILE A 23 0.14 -2.32 -4.75
N ALA A 24 -1.15 -2.43 -4.38
CA ALA A 24 -1.76 -3.69 -3.97
C ALA A 24 -1.77 -4.73 -5.11
N ARG A 25 -2.14 -4.33 -6.34
CA ARG A 25 -2.13 -5.23 -7.51
C ARG A 25 -0.72 -5.74 -7.81
N LEU A 26 0.28 -4.87 -7.79
CA LEU A 26 1.69 -5.25 -8.03
C LEU A 26 2.20 -6.19 -6.94
N ALA A 27 1.93 -5.88 -5.67
CA ALA A 27 2.32 -6.73 -4.56
C ALA A 27 1.67 -8.13 -4.65
N LEU A 28 0.39 -8.20 -5.01
CA LEU A 28 -0.31 -9.47 -5.25
C LEU A 28 0.32 -10.24 -6.42
N GLY A 29 0.58 -9.60 -7.55
CA GLY A 29 1.23 -10.25 -8.69
C GLY A 29 2.67 -10.72 -8.41
N LEU A 30 3.38 -10.07 -7.48
CA LEU A 30 4.67 -10.58 -6.99
C LEU A 30 4.50 -11.76 -6.02
N LEU A 31 3.47 -11.72 -5.18
CA LEU A 31 3.15 -12.79 -4.23
C LEU A 31 2.68 -14.07 -4.93
N GLU A 32 1.94 -13.98 -6.03
CA GLU A 32 1.51 -15.12 -6.85
C GLU A 32 2.69 -15.95 -7.39
N LYS A 33 3.88 -15.34 -7.52
CA LYS A 33 5.11 -16.02 -7.97
C LYS A 33 5.83 -16.75 -6.82
N VAL A 34 5.23 -16.79 -5.63
CA VAL A 34 5.78 -17.39 -4.43
C VAL A 34 4.88 -18.55 -3.98
N ASP A 35 5.47 -19.72 -3.73
CA ASP A 35 4.76 -20.81 -3.08
C ASP A 35 4.48 -20.45 -1.61
N THR A 36 3.19 -20.27 -1.30
CA THR A 36 2.70 -19.90 0.03
C THR A 36 1.96 -21.06 0.73
N ALA A 37 1.98 -22.27 0.17
CA ALA A 37 1.25 -23.42 0.72
C ALA A 37 1.66 -23.77 2.16
N GLY A 38 2.94 -23.56 2.50
CA GLY A 38 3.45 -23.73 3.86
C GLY A 38 3.06 -22.63 4.86
N GLY A 39 2.38 -21.58 4.41
CA GLY A 39 2.00 -20.42 5.24
C GLY A 39 3.04 -19.29 5.25
N VAL A 40 2.57 -18.11 5.61
CA VAL A 40 3.37 -16.87 5.62
C VAL A 40 3.43 -16.31 7.04
N ARG A 41 4.64 -16.22 7.61
CA ARG A 41 4.86 -15.62 8.95
C ARG A 41 4.89 -14.09 8.92
N LEU A 42 5.31 -13.52 7.80
CA LEU A 42 5.61 -12.10 7.63
C LEU A 42 5.44 -11.75 6.15
N LEU A 43 4.68 -10.71 5.89
CA LEU A 43 4.54 -10.07 4.59
C LEU A 43 4.80 -8.57 4.78
N GLY A 44 5.77 -8.04 4.06
CA GLY A 44 6.07 -6.62 4.02
C GLY A 44 6.07 -6.16 2.57
N VAL A 45 5.51 -4.97 2.34
CA VAL A 45 5.56 -4.29 1.04
C VAL A 45 6.35 -3.01 1.24
N THR A 46 7.37 -2.83 0.41
CA THR A 46 8.22 -1.63 0.42
C THR A 46 8.23 -1.02 -0.97
N VAL A 47 8.29 0.31 -1.01
CA VAL A 47 8.44 1.08 -2.25
C VAL A 47 9.76 1.84 -2.15
N SER A 48 10.47 1.94 -3.26
CA SER A 48 11.75 2.65 -3.38
C SER A 48 11.70 3.61 -4.57
N ASN A 49 12.74 4.44 -4.75
CA ASN A 49 12.81 5.43 -5.83
C ASN A 49 11.65 6.46 -5.80
N LEU A 50 11.31 6.94 -4.60
CA LEU A 50 10.27 7.95 -4.42
C LEU A 50 10.74 9.31 -4.96
N THR A 51 9.85 9.98 -5.67
CA THR A 51 10.09 11.28 -6.30
C THR A 51 9.03 12.28 -5.84
N ASP A 52 9.32 13.58 -5.98
CA ASP A 52 8.35 14.62 -5.62
C ASP A 52 7.11 14.56 -6.54
N ALA A 53 5.93 14.66 -5.95
CA ALA A 53 4.67 14.71 -6.66
C ALA A 53 4.61 15.90 -7.64
N ALA A 54 5.26 17.02 -7.32
CA ALA A 54 5.30 18.22 -8.18
C ALA A 54 6.02 18.02 -9.52
N ALA A 55 6.82 16.94 -9.67
CA ALA A 55 7.48 16.60 -10.92
C ALA A 55 6.60 15.77 -11.88
N HIS A 56 5.38 15.41 -11.48
CA HIS A 56 4.46 14.60 -12.28
C HIS A 56 3.40 15.49 -12.90
N GLN A 57 3.53 15.72 -14.21
CA GLN A 57 2.43 16.19 -15.01
C GLN A 57 1.55 14.98 -15.32
N GLU A 58 0.33 14.94 -14.78
CA GLU A 58 -0.64 13.92 -15.20
C GLU A 58 -0.80 14.02 -16.72
N SER A 59 -0.71 12.87 -17.39
CA SER A 59 -0.86 12.78 -18.83
C SER A 59 -2.22 13.37 -19.23
N LEU A 60 -2.20 14.46 -20.00
CA LEU A 60 -3.39 15.15 -20.51
C LEU A 60 -4.13 14.35 -21.60
N PHE A 61 -3.66 13.13 -21.93
CA PHE A 61 -4.31 12.27 -22.90
C PHE A 61 -5.48 11.53 -22.26
N LEU A 62 -6.67 12.09 -22.46
CA LEU A 62 -7.98 11.71 -21.94
C LEU A 62 -8.58 10.41 -22.52
N ASP A 63 -7.92 9.73 -23.46
CA ASP A 63 -8.59 8.71 -24.28
C ASP A 63 -8.85 7.37 -23.55
N ASP A 64 -8.29 7.17 -22.35
CA ASP A 64 -8.53 6.00 -21.49
C ASP A 64 -8.59 6.35 -19.97
N ALA A 65 -8.62 7.65 -19.63
CA ALA A 65 -8.24 8.18 -18.31
C ALA A 65 -9.41 8.47 -17.33
N LEU A 66 -10.67 8.34 -17.77
CA LEU A 66 -11.84 8.59 -16.92
C LEU A 66 -11.84 7.76 -15.61
N PRO A 67 -11.56 6.44 -15.60
CA PRO A 67 -11.53 5.68 -14.35
C PRO A 67 -10.36 6.02 -13.42
N ALA A 68 -9.25 6.55 -13.95
CA ALA A 68 -8.06 6.90 -13.16
C ALA A 68 -8.26 8.20 -12.38
N ALA A 69 -8.85 9.23 -12.99
CA ALA A 69 -9.16 10.50 -12.34
C ALA A 69 -10.19 10.33 -11.20
N GLU A 70 -11.22 9.50 -11.43
CA GLU A 70 -12.20 9.15 -10.39
C GLU A 70 -11.55 8.37 -9.24
N ALA A 71 -10.69 7.39 -9.54
CA ALA A 71 -9.96 6.63 -8.53
C ALA A 71 -9.02 7.51 -7.68
N SER A 72 -8.34 8.49 -8.29
CA SER A 72 -7.48 9.47 -7.59
C SER A 72 -8.30 10.37 -6.65
N THR A 73 -9.49 10.82 -7.09
CA THR A 73 -10.40 11.62 -6.27
C THR A 73 -10.91 10.81 -5.07
N VAL A 74 -11.29 9.55 -5.29
CA VAL A 74 -11.72 8.63 -4.22
C VAL A 74 -10.58 8.39 -3.23
N GLN A 75 -9.36 8.14 -3.71
CA GLN A 75 -8.19 7.95 -2.87
C GLN A 75 -7.94 9.17 -1.98
N SER A 76 -7.94 10.36 -2.58
CA SER A 76 -7.76 11.63 -1.86
C SER A 76 -8.85 11.85 -0.80
N ALA A 77 -10.10 11.52 -1.11
CA ALA A 77 -11.20 11.60 -0.15
C ALA A 77 -11.02 10.61 1.02
N VAL A 78 -10.62 9.36 0.73
CA VAL A 78 -10.32 8.35 1.77
C VAL A 78 -9.20 8.82 2.68
N ASP A 79 -8.13 9.38 2.10
CA ASP A 79 -6.98 9.87 2.87
C ASP A 79 -7.35 11.08 3.73
N ALA A 80 -8.19 11.99 3.24
CA ALA A 80 -8.73 13.09 4.04
C ALA A 80 -9.57 12.60 5.24
N VAL A 81 -10.40 11.56 5.05
CA VAL A 81 -11.17 10.95 6.14
C VAL A 81 -10.22 10.31 7.16
N ARG A 82 -9.19 9.57 6.71
CA ARG A 82 -8.20 8.96 7.60
C ARG A 82 -7.38 9.99 8.37
N ALA A 83 -7.00 11.10 7.73
CA ALA A 83 -6.29 12.19 8.39
C ALA A 83 -7.13 12.82 9.51
N ARG A 84 -8.44 12.95 9.31
CA ARG A 84 -9.35 13.56 10.30
C ARG A 84 -9.79 12.60 11.41
N PHE A 85 -10.05 11.34 11.08
CA PHE A 85 -10.72 10.39 11.98
C PHE A 85 -9.83 9.19 12.38
N GLY A 86 -8.59 9.14 11.90
CA GLY A 86 -7.62 8.08 12.17
C GLY A 86 -7.50 7.06 11.03
N SER A 87 -6.40 6.30 11.01
CA SER A 87 -6.09 5.29 9.97
C SER A 87 -7.19 4.25 9.80
N ASP A 88 -7.91 3.95 10.89
CA ASP A 88 -8.91 2.90 10.97
C ASP A 88 -10.33 3.44 10.70
N ALA A 89 -10.45 4.67 10.20
CA ALA A 89 -11.73 5.27 9.86
C ALA A 89 -12.33 4.72 8.57
N VAL A 90 -11.48 4.35 7.60
CA VAL A 90 -11.89 3.81 6.30
C VAL A 90 -11.02 2.62 5.92
N GLY A 91 -11.66 1.51 5.56
CA GLY A 91 -10.98 0.34 5.05
C GLY A 91 -11.91 -0.57 4.24
N PRO A 92 -11.38 -1.64 3.66
CA PRO A 92 -12.15 -2.55 2.83
C PRO A 92 -13.34 -3.15 3.60
N ALA A 93 -14.53 -3.09 3.02
CA ALA A 93 -15.75 -3.65 3.62
C ALA A 93 -15.61 -5.15 3.92
N ALA A 94 -14.82 -5.88 3.13
CA ALA A 94 -14.53 -7.30 3.33
C ALA A 94 -13.83 -7.61 4.68
N LEU A 95 -13.23 -6.62 5.33
CA LEU A 95 -12.59 -6.78 6.65
C LEU A 95 -13.57 -6.58 7.82
N ILE A 96 -14.83 -6.22 7.55
CA ILE A 96 -15.86 -5.99 8.56
C ILE A 96 -16.74 -7.24 8.65
N GLY A 97 -16.64 -7.97 9.77
CA GLY A 97 -17.57 -9.05 10.11
C GLY A 97 -18.89 -8.53 10.70
N PRO A 98 -19.96 -9.34 10.73
CA PRO A 98 -21.22 -8.97 11.37
C PRO A 98 -21.00 -8.60 12.84
N GLY A 99 -21.29 -7.34 13.21
CA GLY A 99 -21.14 -6.84 14.58
C GLY A 99 -19.71 -6.42 14.96
N ASP A 100 -18.74 -6.52 14.05
CA ASP A 100 -17.35 -6.09 14.31
C ASP A 100 -17.13 -4.63 13.87
N ARG A 101 -16.22 -3.95 14.58
CA ARG A 101 -15.67 -2.67 14.12
C ARG A 101 -14.53 -2.94 13.15
N LEU A 102 -14.19 -1.97 12.29
CA LEU A 102 -13.02 -2.08 11.44
C LEU A 102 -11.77 -2.27 12.33
N ARG A 103 -11.22 -3.48 12.33
CA ARG A 103 -9.97 -3.81 13.03
C ARG A 103 -8.83 -3.75 12.04
N LEU A 104 -8.43 -2.53 11.66
CA LEU A 104 -7.13 -2.40 11.04
C LEU A 104 -6.08 -2.60 12.13
N ARG A 105 -5.05 -3.38 11.81
CA ARG A 105 -3.94 -3.58 12.74
C ARG A 105 -3.27 -2.21 12.91
N ARG A 106 -3.34 -1.65 14.13
CA ARG A 106 -2.58 -0.45 14.51
C ARG A 106 -1.15 -0.62 14.00
N GLN A 107 -0.65 0.34 13.20
CA GLN A 107 0.75 0.37 12.79
C GLN A 107 1.61 0.20 14.05
N GLY A 108 2.15 -0.99 14.27
CA GLY A 108 3.35 -1.13 15.07
C GLY A 108 4.43 -0.37 14.32
N THR A 109 5.16 0.47 15.05
CA THR A 109 6.35 1.23 14.62
C THR A 109 6.83 0.82 13.23
N GLN A 110 6.39 1.59 12.23
CA GLN A 110 6.85 1.46 10.87
C GLN A 110 8.36 1.70 10.91
N TYR A 111 9.16 0.64 10.82
CA TYR A 111 10.60 0.79 10.70
C TYR A 111 10.88 1.58 9.42
N GLY A 112 11.40 2.79 9.58
CA GLY A 112 11.63 3.75 8.52
C GLY A 112 12.78 4.68 8.92
N PRO A 113 13.43 5.35 7.95
CA PRO A 113 14.65 6.14 8.15
C PRO A 113 14.49 7.37 9.08
N ASN A 114 13.29 7.57 9.66
CA ASN A 114 12.98 8.63 10.60
C ASN A 114 13.01 8.16 12.08
N GLU A 115 13.34 6.90 12.36
CA GLU A 115 13.61 6.45 13.73
C GLU A 115 15.04 6.84 14.11
N GLU A 116 15.18 7.77 15.07
CA GLU A 116 16.44 8.06 15.73
C GLU A 116 16.88 6.78 16.50
N PRO A 117 18.11 6.28 16.29
CA PRO A 117 18.58 5.10 17.02
C PRO A 117 18.59 5.38 18.53
N PRO A 118 18.29 4.38 19.38
CA PRO A 118 18.37 4.55 20.82
C PRO A 118 19.78 4.98 21.19
N SER A 119 19.88 6.09 21.92
CA SER A 119 21.12 6.54 22.55
C SER A 119 21.45 5.63 23.74
N ASP A 120 22.48 4.79 23.58
CA ASP A 120 23.21 4.17 24.70
C ASP A 120 24.13 5.18 25.39
#